data_AF-A0A2U1JL25-F1
#
_entry.id   AF-A0A2U1JL25-F1
#
_cell.length_a   1.000
_cell.length_b   1.000
_cell.length_c   1.000
_cell.angle_alpha   90.00
_cell.angle_beta   90.00
_cell.angle_gamma   90.00
#
_symmetry.space_group_name_H-M   'P 1'
#
loop_
_entity.id
_entity.type
_entity.pdbx_description
1 polymer ?
#
loop_
_entity_poly.entity_id
_entity_poly.type
_entity_poly.pdbx_seq_one_letter_code
_entity_poly.pdbx_strand_id
1 'polypeptide(L)'
;METENWINEVLNSANGMMKVVPDDSLFSKIENRINRKTIISSQWIWVTAASFIILLSLNIKLILVKSNKSSEQTELLASFMSKTNQLY
;
A
#
# COMPACT_ATOMS: atom_id res chain seq x y z
N MET A 1 -47.52 13.93 22.96
CA MET A 1 -47.30 12.95 24.05
C MET A 1 -45.98 12.22 23.87
N GLU A 2 -45.77 11.48 22.77
CA GLU A 2 -44.50 10.76 22.48
C GLU A 2 -43.24 11.65 22.59
N THR A 3 -43.26 12.84 21.98
CA THR A 3 -42.10 13.75 21.94
C THR A 3 -41.73 14.31 23.31
N GLU A 4 -42.71 14.62 24.16
CA GLU A 4 -42.45 15.15 25.51
C GLU A 4 -41.91 14.06 26.44
N ASN A 5 -42.37 12.80 26.25
CA ASN A 5 -41.82 11.66 26.97
C ASN A 5 -40.36 11.43 26.61
N TRP A 6 -40.01 11.49 25.32
CA TRP A 6 -38.62 11.38 24.87
C TRP A 6 -37.72 12.49 25.42
N ILE A 7 -38.20 13.74 25.42
CA ILE A 7 -37.45 14.86 26.02
C ILE A 7 -37.20 14.63 27.51
N ASN A 8 -38.23 14.20 28.25
CA ASN A 8 -38.10 13.90 29.67
C ASN A 8 -37.19 12.70 29.93
N GLU A 9 -37.21 11.67 29.08
CA GLU A 9 -36.33 10.51 29.19
C GLU A 9 -34.87 10.91 28.95
N VAL A 10 -34.58 11.73 27.94
CA VAL A 10 -33.24 12.24 27.66
C VAL A 10 -32.73 13.14 28.78
N LEU A 11 -33.56 14.10 29.24
CA LEU A 11 -33.17 15.03 30.31
C LEU A 11 -32.92 14.30 31.64
N ASN A 12 -33.68 13.26 31.93
CA ASN A 12 -33.54 12.48 33.16
C ASN A 12 -32.61 11.27 33.03
N SER A 13 -32.08 10.98 31.83
CA SER A 13 -31.17 9.84 31.60
C SER A 13 -29.90 9.89 32.46
N ALA A 14 -29.52 11.09 32.90
CA ALA A 14 -28.38 11.32 33.79
C ALA A 14 -28.74 11.51 35.27
N ASN A 15 -30.03 11.53 35.63
CA ASN A 15 -30.44 11.62 37.03
C ASN A 15 -30.08 10.33 37.77
N GLY A 16 -29.20 10.45 38.77
CA GLY A 16 -28.67 9.31 39.53
C GLY A 16 -27.34 8.76 39.03
N MET A 17 -26.82 9.26 37.90
CA MET A 17 -25.44 8.93 37.50
C MET A 17 -24.45 9.67 38.38
N MET A 18 -23.65 8.92 39.13
CA MET A 18 -22.53 9.48 39.89
C MET A 18 -21.49 10.00 38.90
N LYS A 19 -21.06 11.26 39.08
CA LYS A 19 -20.02 11.87 38.25
C LYS A 19 -18.77 11.00 38.30
N VAL A 20 -18.42 10.39 37.18
CA VAL A 20 -17.18 9.62 37.06
C VAL A 20 -16.01 10.60 37.10
N VAL A 21 -15.11 10.44 38.06
CA VAL A 21 -13.82 11.11 38.06
C VAL A 21 -12.91 10.26 37.18
N PRO A 22 -12.43 10.76 36.04
CA PRO A 22 -11.49 10.01 35.21
C PRO A 22 -10.21 9.73 36.00
N ASP A 23 -9.59 8.59 35.74
CA ASP A 23 -8.24 8.28 36.22
C ASP A 23 -7.28 9.42 35.83
N ASP A 24 -6.53 9.97 36.77
CA ASP A 24 -5.60 11.08 36.54
C ASP A 24 -4.58 10.76 35.43
N SER A 25 -4.28 9.47 35.22
CA SER A 25 -3.38 8.98 34.17
C SER A 25 -4.03 8.87 32.78
N LEU A 26 -5.34 9.09 32.65
CA LEU A 26 -6.07 8.92 31.40
C LEU A 26 -5.59 9.88 30.31
N PHE A 27 -5.32 11.13 30.68
CA PHE A 27 -4.75 12.12 29.76
C PHE A 27 -3.38 11.68 29.25
N SER A 28 -2.48 11.27 30.15
CA SER A 28 -1.14 10.78 29.77
C SER A 28 -1.20 9.50 28.93
N LYS A 29 -2.16 8.61 29.17
CA LYS A 29 -2.39 7.40 28.35
C LYS A 29 -2.83 7.75 26.93
N ILE A 30 -3.71 8.73 26.78
CA ILE A 30 -4.17 9.22 25.48
C ILE A 30 -3.02 9.90 24.74
N GLU A 31 -2.31 10.81 25.41
CA GLU A 31 -1.17 11.52 24.85
C GLU A 31 -0.08 10.56 24.39
N ASN A 32 0.28 9.57 25.22
CA ASN A 32 1.27 8.56 24.87
C ASN A 32 0.82 7.72 23.66
N ARG A 33 -0.47 7.37 23.54
CA ARG A 33 -0.98 6.66 22.37
C ARG A 33 -0.94 7.49 21.09
N ILE A 34 -1.27 8.77 21.17
CA ILE A 34 -1.24 9.70 20.02
C ILE A 34 0.19 9.98 19.58
N ASN A 35 1.11 10.17 20.53
CA ASN A 35 2.50 10.52 20.26
C ASN A 35 3.40 9.32 19.97
N ARG A 36 2.88 8.09 20.06
CA ARG A 36 3.60 6.86 19.71
C ARG A 36 3.78 6.76 18.19
N LYS A 37 4.71 7.54 17.65
CA LYS A 37 5.16 7.40 16.27
C LYS A 37 5.81 6.02 16.13
N THR A 38 5.34 5.22 15.18
CA THR A 38 6.05 4.02 14.74
C THR A 38 7.33 4.47 14.03
N ILE A 39 8.41 4.64 14.79
CA ILE A 39 9.72 5.01 14.27
C ILE A 39 10.31 3.75 13.63
N ILE A 40 10.05 3.58 12.34
CA ILE A 40 10.77 2.62 11.51
C ILE A 40 12.14 3.20 11.21
N SER A 41 13.20 2.42 11.42
CA SER A 41 14.56 2.89 11.13
C SER A 41 14.70 3.21 9.64
N SER A 42 15.41 4.28 9.30
CA SER A 42 15.67 4.68 7.92
C SER A 42 16.30 3.56 7.07
N GLN A 43 17.06 2.66 7.69
CA GLN A 43 17.66 1.49 7.03
C GLN A 43 16.60 0.59 6.35
N TRP A 44 15.47 0.34 7.02
CA TRP A 44 14.39 -0.50 6.47
C TRP A 44 13.67 0.18 5.29
N ILE A 45 13.56 1.51 5.30
CA ILE A 45 13.04 2.29 4.15
C ILE A 45 13.94 2.02 2.94
N TRP A 46 15.25 2.13 3.10
CA TRP A 46 16.22 1.93 2.01
C TRP A 46 16.26 0.49 1.51
N VAL A 47 16.22 -0.49 2.41
CA VAL A 47 16.16 -1.92 2.04
C VAL A 47 14.90 -2.20 1.21
N THR A 48 13.77 -1.66 1.64
CA THR A 48 12.49 -1.85 0.92
C THR A 48 12.55 -1.19 -0.46
N ALA A 49 13.03 0.06 -0.53
CA ALA A 49 13.18 0.78 -1.79
C ALA A 49 14.12 0.05 -2.76
N ALA A 50 15.28 -0.41 -2.29
CA ALA A 50 16.23 -1.17 -3.09
C ALA A 50 15.60 -2.48 -3.62
N SER A 51 14.85 -3.20 -2.79
CA SER A 51 14.15 -4.42 -3.19
C SER A 51 13.16 -4.16 -4.34
N PHE A 52 12.39 -3.08 -4.27
CA PHE A 52 11.47 -2.69 -5.34
C PHE A 52 12.20 -2.33 -6.64
N ILE A 53 13.32 -1.61 -6.55
CA ILE A 53 14.13 -1.25 -7.71
C ILE A 53 14.67 -2.50 -8.41
N ILE A 54 15.21 -3.46 -7.64
CA ILE A 54 15.74 -4.72 -8.17
C ILE A 54 14.62 -5.50 -8.88
N LEU A 55 13.46 -5.63 -8.24
CA LEU A 55 12.30 -6.31 -8.81
C LEU A 55 11.87 -5.66 -10.13
N LEU A 56 11.75 -4.33 -10.16
CA LEU A 56 11.36 -3.60 -11.36
C LEU A 56 12.40 -3.78 -12.49
N SER A 57 13.69 -3.67 -12.17
CA SER A 57 14.78 -3.84 -13.12
C SER A 57 14.79 -5.24 -13.74
N LEU A 58 14.58 -6.28 -12.94
CA LEU A 58 14.47 -7.67 -13.41
C LEU A 58 13.31 -7.85 -14.39
N ASN A 59 12.14 -7.30 -14.06
CA ASN A 59 10.96 -7.39 -14.91
C ASN A 59 11.17 -6.66 -16.25
N ILE A 60 11.75 -5.45 -16.23
CA ILE A 60 12.07 -4.70 -17.45
C ILE A 60 13.08 -5.47 -18.32
N LYS A 61 14.16 -5.98 -17.70
CA LYS A 61 15.19 -6.75 -18.42
C LYS A 61 14.60 -8.00 -19.06
N LEU A 62 13.71 -8.72 -18.37
CA LEU A 62 13.06 -9.91 -18.90
C LEU A 62 12.26 -9.60 -20.17
N ILE A 63 11.52 -8.49 -20.18
CA ILE A 63 10.74 -8.03 -21.34
C ILE A 63 11.66 -7.68 -22.51
N LEU A 64 12.72 -6.91 -22.26
CA LEU A 64 13.69 -6.50 -23.29
C LEU A 64 14.42 -7.68 -23.93
N VAL A 65 14.89 -8.64 -23.11
CA VAL A 65 15.59 -9.84 -23.60
C VAL A 65 14.66 -10.69 -24.46
N LYS A 66 13.40 -10.84 -24.05
CA LYS A 66 12.39 -11.57 -24.84
C LYS A 66 12.11 -10.89 -26.18
N SER A 67 12.04 -9.56 -26.20
CA SER A 67 11.82 -8.78 -27.41
C SER A 67 12.96 -8.95 -28.42
N ASN A 68 14.22 -8.77 -27.98
CA ASN A 68 15.39 -8.85 -28.86
C ASN A 68 15.59 -10.25 -29.46
N LYS A 69 15.33 -11.30 -28.67
CA LYS A 69 15.45 -12.69 -29.12
C LYS A 69 14.39 -13.06 -30.18
N SER A 70 13.23 -12.39 -30.17
CA SER A 70 12.18 -12.62 -31.17
C SER A 70 12.48 -11.94 -32.51
N SER A 71 13.05 -10.72 -32.48
CA SER A 71 13.40 -9.98 -33.70
C SER A 71 14.58 -10.62 -34.43
N GLU A 72 15.61 -11.06 -33.69
CA GLU A 72 16.79 -11.69 -34.26
C GLU A 72 16.46 -13.02 -34.98
N GLN A 73 15.60 -13.86 -34.40
CA GLN A 73 15.14 -15.08 -35.05
C GLN A 73 14.30 -14.82 -36.31
N THR A 74 13.48 -13.75 -36.31
CA THR A 74 12.65 -13.37 -37.46
C THR A 74 13.51 -12.80 -38.58
N GLU A 75 14.51 -12.00 -38.25
CA GLU A 75 15.46 -11.41 -39.20
C GLU A 75 16.36 -12.48 -39.83
N LEU A 76 16.84 -13.44 -39.03
CA LEU A 76 17.57 -14.61 -39.53
C LEU A 76 16.68 -15.44 -40.47
N LEU A 77 15.45 -15.76 -40.08
CA LEU A 77 14.52 -16.53 -40.93
C LEU A 77 14.21 -15.80 -42.25
N ALA A 78 13.98 -14.49 -42.21
CA ALA A 78 13.75 -13.67 -43.39
C ALA A 78 14.98 -13.64 -44.31
N SER A 79 16.19 -13.53 -43.73
CA SER A 79 17.44 -13.57 -44.49
C SER A 79 17.68 -14.93 -45.15
N PHE A 80 17.36 -16.03 -44.46
CA PHE A 80 17.44 -17.39 -45.02
C PHE A 80 16.44 -17.58 -46.16
N MET A 81 15.17 -17.20 -45.97
CA MET A 81 14.13 -17.28 -47.00
C MET A 81 14.49 -16.44 -48.23
N SER A 82 15.00 -15.22 -48.02
CA SER A 82 15.47 -14.35 -49.10
C SER A 82 16.63 -14.97 -49.87
N LYS A 83 17.63 -15.55 -49.19
CA LYS A 83 18.76 -16.25 -49.83
C LYS A 83 18.32 -17.48 -50.63
N THR A 84 17.34 -18.23 -50.14
CA THR A 84 16.83 -19.43 -50.84
C THR A 84 15.90 -19.13 -52.00
N ASN A 85 15.28 -17.93 -52.04
CA ASN A 85 14.33 -17.54 -53.08
C ASN A 85 14.99 -16.76 -54.25
N GLN A 86 16.32 -16.71 -54.32
CA GLN A 86 17.08 -15.99 -55.36
C GLN A 86 17.26 -16.78 -56.68
N LEU A 87 16.45 -17.80 -56.93
CA LEU A 87 16.60 -18.71 -58.09
C LEU A 87 15.48 -18.60 -59.15
N TYR A 88 14.72 -17.52 -59.15
CA TYR A 88 13.97 -17.06 -60.33
C TYR A 88 14.11 -15.55 -60.52
#